data_AF-A0A5E4KNI5-F1
#
_entry.id   AF-A0A5E4KNI5-F1
#
_cell.length_a   1.000
_cell.length_b   1.000
_cell.length_c   1.000
_cell.angle_alpha   90.00
_cell.angle_beta   90.00
_cell.angle_gamma   90.00
#
_symmetry.space_group_name_H-M   'P 1'
#
loop_
_entity.id
_entity.type
_entity.pdbx_description
1 polymer ?
#
loop_
_entity_poly.entity_id
_entity_poly.type
_entity_poly.pdbx_seq_one_letter_code
_entity_poly.pdbx_strand_id
1 'polypeptide(L)'
;MKKRNKNQEVNPKHQKQVHEKKRQNILWKQRNISNKYDARKRIAFKDYATRKISDYNAEIEKKVESGLFDEEKAGKLKDEFSHKIDTLIPTWSEAGEKRLKEIIEELYSPKEVAEPEENSEVSEMPKEVQPMEEKKRKPEFIK
;
A
#
# COMPACT_ATOMS: atom_id res chain seq x y z
N MET A 1 -70.65 -3.35 -29.03
CA MET A 1 -69.22 -2.95 -29.12
C MET A 1 -68.85 -2.09 -27.90
N LYS A 2 -68.01 -2.59 -26.99
CA LYS A 2 -67.52 -1.80 -25.84
C LYS A 2 -66.36 -0.90 -26.32
N LYS A 3 -66.61 0.41 -26.42
CA LYS A 3 -65.56 1.41 -26.69
C LYS A 3 -64.58 1.42 -25.51
N ARG A 4 -63.37 0.90 -25.70
CA ARG A 4 -62.28 1.07 -24.73
C ARG A 4 -61.77 2.50 -24.86
N ASN A 5 -62.24 3.38 -23.99
CA ASN A 5 -61.76 4.75 -23.91
C ASN A 5 -60.32 4.70 -23.37
N LYS A 6 -59.33 4.81 -24.26
CA LYS A 6 -57.91 4.57 -23.97
C LYS A 6 -57.13 5.83 -23.60
N ASN A 7 -57.82 6.93 -23.32
CA ASN A 7 -57.21 8.17 -22.83
C ASN A 7 -57.90 8.59 -21.52
N GLN A 8 -57.65 7.84 -20.44
CA GLN A 8 -57.82 8.40 -19.10
C GLN A 8 -56.60 9.26 -18.84
N GLU A 9 -56.81 10.57 -18.69
CA GLU A 9 -55.80 11.51 -18.24
C GLU A 9 -55.26 11.00 -16.90
N VAL A 10 -53.99 10.57 -16.91
CA VAL A 10 -53.39 9.92 -15.75
C VAL A 10 -53.25 10.97 -14.67
N ASN A 11 -53.89 10.76 -13.52
CA ASN A 11 -53.84 11.68 -12.39
C ASN A 11 -52.37 12.07 -12.11
N PRO A 12 -51.99 13.36 -12.20
CA PRO A 12 -50.61 13.80 -12.06
C PRO A 12 -49.96 13.36 -10.73
N LYS A 13 -50.76 13.22 -9.65
CA LYS A 13 -50.28 12.69 -8.37
C LYS A 13 -49.89 11.22 -8.47
N HIS A 14 -50.70 10.42 -9.17
CA HIS A 14 -50.41 9.01 -9.41
C HIS A 14 -49.18 8.85 -10.31
N GLN A 15 -49.04 9.68 -11.34
CA GLN A 15 -47.88 9.66 -12.23
C GLN A 15 -46.59 9.99 -11.46
N LYS A 16 -46.60 11.03 -10.61
CA LYS A 16 -45.47 11.37 -9.73
C LYS A 16 -45.08 10.22 -8.80
N GLN A 17 -46.06 9.54 -8.18
CA GLN A 17 -45.79 8.37 -7.33
C GLN A 17 -45.15 7.21 -8.11
N VAL A 18 -45.63 6.94 -9.32
CA VAL A 18 -45.06 5.88 -10.18
C VAL A 18 -43.63 6.22 -10.59
N HIS A 19 -43.33 7.48 -10.92
CA HIS A 19 -41.97 7.92 -11.24
C HIS A 19 -41.03 7.81 -10.03
N GLU A 20 -41.45 8.25 -8.85
CA GLU A 20 -40.63 8.12 -7.63
C GLU A 20 -40.36 6.65 -7.29
N LYS A 21 -41.37 5.78 -7.39
CA LYS A 21 -41.21 4.34 -7.16
C LYS A 21 -40.22 3.71 -8.14
N LYS A 22 -40.23 4.11 -9.42
CA LYS A 22 -39.25 3.67 -10.43
C LYS A 22 -37.84 4.17 -10.08
N ARG A 23 -37.70 5.44 -9.67
CA ARG A 23 -36.44 6.05 -9.27
C ARG A 23 -35.83 5.31 -8.07
N GLN A 24 -36.61 5.06 -7.02
CA GLN A 24 -36.16 4.32 -5.84
C GLN A 24 -35.71 2.90 -6.17
N ASN A 25 -36.43 2.20 -7.07
CA ASN A 25 -36.02 0.86 -7.53
C ASN A 25 -34.68 0.88 -8.27
N ILE A 26 -34.43 1.89 -9.12
CA ILE A 26 -33.14 2.05 -9.82
C ILE A 26 -32.01 2.29 -8.80
N LEU A 27 -32.21 3.21 -7.85
CA LEU A 27 -31.23 3.50 -6.81
C LEU A 27 -30.92 2.26 -5.95
N TRP A 28 -31.95 1.50 -5.57
CA TRP A 28 -31.78 0.26 -4.82
C TRP A 28 -30.97 -0.79 -5.60
N LYS A 29 -31.24 -0.95 -6.91
CA LYS A 29 -30.46 -1.85 -7.78
C LYS A 29 -29.00 -1.41 -7.87
N GLN A 30 -28.74 -0.12 -8.07
CA GLN A 30 -27.38 0.41 -8.12
C GLN A 30 -26.63 0.19 -6.80
N ARG A 31 -27.27 0.47 -5.66
CA ARG A 31 -26.68 0.24 -4.33
C ARG A 31 -26.34 -1.24 -4.10
N ASN A 32 -27.22 -2.15 -4.50
CA ASN A 32 -26.96 -3.59 -4.38
C ASN A 32 -25.82 -4.08 -5.29
N ILE A 33 -25.68 -3.52 -6.49
CA ILE A 33 -24.56 -3.84 -7.38
C ILE A 33 -23.24 -3.35 -6.75
N SER A 34 -23.22 -2.12 -6.23
CA SER A 34 -22.05 -1.58 -5.51
C SER A 34 -21.66 -2.46 -4.33
N ASN A 35 -22.61 -2.82 -3.46
CA ASN A 35 -22.35 -3.67 -2.31
C ASN A 35 -21.81 -5.05 -2.69
N LYS A 36 -22.33 -5.65 -3.78
CA LYS A 36 -21.82 -6.94 -4.28
C LYS A 36 -20.40 -6.81 -4.83
N TYR A 37 -20.10 -5.72 -5.51
CA TYR A 37 -18.75 -5.44 -6.01
C TYR A 37 -17.76 -5.27 -4.86
N ASP A 38 -18.13 -4.51 -3.82
CA ASP A 38 -17.30 -4.33 -2.62
C ASP A 38 -17.07 -5.65 -1.86
N ALA A 39 -18.11 -6.50 -1.74
CA ALA A 39 -17.97 -7.81 -1.12
C ALA A 39 -17.01 -8.73 -1.89
N ARG A 40 -17.12 -8.80 -3.21
CA ARG A 40 -16.21 -9.59 -4.06
C ARG A 40 -14.78 -9.13 -3.97
N LYS A 41 -14.59 -7.81 -4.01
CA LYS A 41 -13.29 -7.20 -3.82
C LYS A 41 -12.71 -7.65 -2.45
N ARG A 42 -13.46 -7.55 -1.35
CA ARG A 42 -12.97 -7.90 0.00
C ARG A 42 -12.52 -9.36 0.10
N ILE A 43 -13.25 -10.26 -0.55
CA ILE A 43 -12.88 -11.67 -0.65
C ILE A 43 -11.54 -11.82 -1.38
N ALA A 44 -11.40 -11.20 -2.57
CA ALA A 44 -10.16 -11.27 -3.34
C ALA A 44 -8.95 -10.71 -2.58
N PHE A 45 -9.15 -9.65 -1.81
CA PHE A 45 -8.09 -9.11 -0.95
C PHE A 45 -7.72 -10.05 0.19
N LYS A 46 -8.72 -10.66 0.85
CA LYS A 46 -8.47 -11.65 1.89
C LYS A 46 -7.64 -12.81 1.34
N ASP A 47 -7.99 -13.32 0.16
CA ASP A 47 -7.25 -14.40 -0.50
C ASP A 47 -5.79 -13.98 -0.83
N TYR A 48 -5.61 -12.76 -1.35
CA TYR A 48 -4.27 -12.20 -1.60
C TYR A 48 -3.45 -12.06 -0.31
N ALA A 49 -4.06 -11.49 0.74
CA ALA A 49 -3.47 -11.29 2.06
C ALA A 49 -3.03 -12.62 2.69
N THR A 50 -3.90 -13.63 2.66
CA THR A 50 -3.59 -14.98 3.14
C THR A 50 -2.39 -15.56 2.39
N ARG A 51 -2.35 -15.45 1.05
CA ARG A 51 -1.20 -15.92 0.27
C ARG A 51 0.10 -15.22 0.67
N LYS A 52 0.05 -13.91 0.91
CA LYS A 52 1.22 -13.13 1.32
C LYS A 52 1.72 -13.48 2.70
N ILE A 53 0.82 -13.76 3.66
CA ILE A 53 1.20 -14.29 4.98
C ILE A 53 1.91 -15.63 4.82
N SER A 54 1.37 -16.54 4.00
CA SER A 54 2.01 -17.83 3.74
C SER A 54 3.40 -17.70 3.10
N ASP A 55 3.54 -16.85 2.08
CA ASP A 55 4.82 -16.60 1.40
C ASP A 55 5.87 -16.07 2.40
N TYR A 56 5.49 -15.11 3.25
CA TYR A 56 6.38 -14.54 4.26
C TYR A 56 6.78 -15.57 5.32
N ASN A 57 5.83 -16.36 5.82
CA ASN A 57 6.09 -17.38 6.82
C ASN A 57 7.08 -18.44 6.31
N ALA A 58 6.94 -18.86 5.05
CA ALA A 58 7.87 -19.79 4.41
C ALA A 58 9.28 -19.18 4.27
N GLU A 59 9.38 -17.89 3.95
CA GLU A 59 10.67 -17.21 3.86
C GLU A 59 11.36 -17.08 5.23
N ILE A 60 10.58 -16.84 6.29
CA ILE A 60 11.08 -16.85 7.67
C ILE A 60 11.54 -18.25 8.07
N GLU A 61 10.82 -19.31 7.70
CA GLU A 61 11.21 -20.70 7.98
C GLU A 61 12.56 -21.05 7.36
N LYS A 62 12.79 -20.68 6.09
CA LYS A 62 14.11 -20.84 5.46
C LYS A 62 15.23 -20.14 6.25
N LYS A 63 14.94 -18.95 6.80
CA LYS A 63 15.91 -18.19 7.61
C LYS A 63 16.18 -18.84 8.97
N VAL A 64 15.21 -19.57 9.53
CA VAL A 64 15.41 -20.40 10.73
C VAL A 64 16.26 -21.62 10.38
N GLU A 65 15.94 -22.33 9.30
CA GLU A 65 16.70 -23.49 8.83
C GLU A 65 18.16 -23.15 8.51
N SER A 66 18.42 -21.94 7.98
CA SER A 66 19.77 -21.45 7.73
C SER A 66 20.49 -20.94 8.98
N GLY A 67 19.87 -21.02 10.17
CA GLY A 67 20.42 -20.52 11.44
C GLY A 67 20.52 -18.99 11.53
N LEU A 68 19.87 -18.25 10.63
CA LEU A 68 19.91 -16.78 10.60
C LEU A 68 18.97 -16.17 11.66
N PHE A 69 17.87 -16.87 11.97
CA PHE A 69 16.93 -16.53 13.03
C PHE A 69 16.74 -17.70 13.98
N ASP A 70 16.51 -17.39 15.27
CA ASP A 70 15.97 -18.34 16.22
C ASP A 70 14.44 -18.46 16.05
N GLU A 71 13.87 -19.54 16.59
CA GLU A 71 12.43 -19.80 16.49
C GLU A 71 11.59 -18.72 17.18
N GLU A 72 12.11 -18.12 18.27
CA GLU A 72 11.40 -17.08 19.02
C GLU A 72 11.27 -15.78 18.21
N LYS A 73 12.36 -15.30 17.59
CA LYS A 73 12.35 -14.12 16.72
C LYS A 73 11.53 -14.39 15.47
N ALA A 74 11.62 -15.58 14.90
CA ALA A 74 10.80 -15.99 13.76
C ALA A 74 9.31 -15.94 14.11
N GLY A 75 8.91 -16.45 15.28
CA GLY A 75 7.53 -16.38 15.77
C GLY A 75 7.02 -14.94 15.86
N LYS A 76 7.78 -14.06 16.53
CA LYS A 76 7.41 -12.64 16.67
C LYS A 76 7.22 -11.93 15.33
N LEU A 77 8.11 -12.19 14.37
CA LEU A 77 8.03 -11.59 13.03
C LEU A 77 6.80 -12.07 12.24
N LYS A 78 6.49 -13.37 12.29
CA LYS A 78 5.30 -13.93 11.65
C LYS A 78 4.01 -13.34 12.25
N ASP A 79 3.94 -13.24 13.57
CA ASP A 79 2.78 -12.70 14.28
C ASP A 79 2.59 -11.20 13.99
N GLU A 80 3.67 -10.41 14.01
CA GLU A 80 3.61 -8.99 13.70
C GLU A 80 3.12 -8.74 12.27
N PHE A 81 3.62 -9.54 11.31
CA PHE A 81 3.20 -9.43 9.91
C PHE A 81 1.73 -9.80 9.73
N SER A 82 1.29 -10.92 10.31
CA SER A 82 -0.11 -11.35 10.25
C SER A 82 -1.03 -10.28 10.84
N HIS A 83 -0.70 -9.75 12.02
CA HIS A 83 -1.49 -8.71 12.67
C HIS A 83 -1.59 -7.44 11.82
N LYS A 84 -0.49 -6.98 11.21
CA LYS A 84 -0.50 -5.82 10.31
C LYS A 84 -1.44 -6.04 9.11
N ILE A 85 -1.41 -7.23 8.51
CA ILE A 85 -2.27 -7.58 7.39
C ILE A 85 -3.73 -7.69 7.80
N ASP A 86 -4.03 -8.36 8.91
CA ASP A 86 -5.38 -8.52 9.43
C ASP A 86 -6.04 -7.18 9.74
N THR A 87 -5.26 -6.19 10.18
CA THR A 87 -5.75 -4.82 10.43
C THR A 87 -6.15 -4.08 9.13
N LEU A 88 -5.58 -4.49 7.98
CA LEU A 88 -5.85 -3.87 6.68
C LEU A 88 -7.09 -4.45 5.98
N ILE A 89 -7.50 -5.69 6.30
CA ILE A 89 -8.66 -6.36 5.68
C ILE A 89 -9.99 -5.60 5.92
N PRO A 90 -10.29 -5.09 7.14
CA PRO A 90 -11.53 -4.36 7.40
C PRO A 90 -11.54 -2.93 6.83
N THR A 91 -10.39 -2.28 6.77
CA THR A 91 -10.22 -0.88 6.29
C THR A 91 -9.96 -0.79 4.80
N TRP A 92 -10.17 -1.91 4.09
CA TRP A 92 -9.70 -2.03 2.73
C TRP A 92 -10.41 -1.06 1.78
N SER A 93 -9.56 -0.17 1.26
CA SER A 93 -9.81 0.86 0.27
C SER A 93 -8.66 0.77 -0.75
N GLU A 94 -8.75 1.50 -1.86
CA GLU A 94 -7.66 1.58 -2.84
C GLU A 94 -6.33 2.04 -2.18
N ALA A 95 -6.42 2.90 -1.16
CA ALA A 95 -5.31 3.29 -0.31
C ALA A 95 -4.78 2.14 0.56
N GLY A 96 -5.65 1.26 1.05
CA GLY A 96 -5.28 0.06 1.80
C GLY A 96 -4.54 -0.98 0.97
N GLU A 97 -4.92 -1.16 -0.31
CA GLU A 97 -4.17 -2.03 -1.25
C GLU A 97 -2.77 -1.48 -1.52
N LYS A 98 -2.65 -0.17 -1.74
CA LYS A 98 -1.35 0.49 -1.94
C LYS A 98 -0.46 0.35 -0.71
N ARG A 99 -1.00 0.59 0.49
CA ARG A 99 -0.27 0.43 1.76
C ARG A 99 0.16 -1.01 2.02
N LEU A 100 -0.64 -2.02 1.64
CA LEU A 100 -0.22 -3.41 1.76
C LEU A 100 0.97 -3.72 0.85
N LYS A 101 0.96 -3.21 -0.40
CA LYS A 101 2.11 -3.35 -1.30
C LYS A 101 3.36 -2.68 -0.73
N GLU A 102 3.24 -1.49 -0.15
CA GLU A 102 4.34 -0.78 0.51
C GLU A 102 4.90 -1.58 1.71
N ILE A 103 4.05 -2.13 2.58
CA ILE A 103 4.49 -2.96 3.73
C ILE A 103 5.21 -4.23 3.25
N ILE A 104 4.70 -4.86 2.19
CA ILE A 104 5.36 -6.02 1.59
C ILE A 104 6.73 -5.60 1.05
N GLU A 105 6.81 -4.49 0.32
CA GLU A 105 8.07 -3.99 -0.22
C GLU A 105 9.08 -3.64 0.89
N GLU A 106 8.63 -3.03 1.99
CA GLU A 106 9.46 -2.74 3.16
C GLU A 106 9.99 -4.01 3.87
N LEU A 107 9.21 -5.09 3.89
CA LEU A 107 9.59 -6.34 4.55
C LEU A 107 10.44 -7.26 3.67
N TYR A 108 10.26 -7.20 2.35
CA TYR A 108 11.04 -7.97 1.38
C TYR A 108 12.29 -7.21 0.90
N SER A 109 12.36 -5.89 1.08
CA SER A 109 13.59 -5.13 0.91
C SER A 109 14.34 -5.15 2.24
N PRO A 110 15.42 -5.93 2.40
CA PRO A 110 16.29 -5.74 3.54
C PRO A 110 16.81 -4.31 3.41
N LYS A 111 16.41 -3.42 4.33
CA LYS A 111 17.36 -2.42 4.76
C LYS A 111 18.54 -3.24 5.24
N GLU A 112 19.59 -3.28 4.43
CA GLU A 112 20.94 -3.51 4.92
C GLU A 112 21.02 -2.74 6.23
N VAL A 113 21.19 -3.50 7.31
CA VAL A 113 21.60 -2.95 8.58
C VAL A 113 22.96 -2.31 8.27
N ALA A 114 22.94 -1.03 7.91
CA ALA A 114 24.06 -0.17 8.17
C ALA A 114 24.24 -0.26 9.69
N GLU A 115 25.31 -0.94 10.08
CA GLU A 115 25.72 -1.11 11.46
C GLU A 115 25.60 0.22 12.23
N PRO A 116 25.24 0.20 13.52
CA PRO A 116 25.42 1.38 14.33
C PRO A 116 26.92 1.49 14.62
N GLU A 117 27.64 2.32 13.87
CA GLU A 117 28.93 2.82 14.36
C GLU A 117 28.66 3.73 15.56
N GLU A 118 28.69 3.13 16.75
CA GLU A 118 28.97 3.84 18.00
C GLU A 118 30.38 4.46 17.91
N ASN A 119 30.43 5.78 18.11
CA ASN A 119 31.59 6.52 18.66
C ASN A 119 32.97 6.23 18.05
N SER A 120 33.31 6.95 16.98
CA SER A 120 34.70 7.32 16.70
C SER A 120 34.79 8.84 16.58
N GLU A 121 35.15 9.44 17.70
CA GLU A 121 35.80 10.73 17.84
C GLU A 121 36.84 10.99 16.72
N VAL A 122 36.69 12.14 16.06
CA VAL A 122 37.69 12.92 15.31
C VAL A 122 38.91 12.16 14.77
N SER A 123 38.93 11.89 13.45
CA SER A 123 40.20 11.82 12.70
C SER A 123 40.03 12.44 11.31
N GLU A 124 40.95 13.33 10.99
CA GLU A 124 40.91 14.31 9.92
C GLU A 124 40.75 13.71 8.51
N MET A 125 39.83 14.32 7.75
CA MET A 125 39.71 14.21 6.30
C MET A 125 40.98 14.76 5.62
N PRO A 126 41.68 14.03 4.73
CA PRO A 126 42.70 14.64 3.88
C PRO A 126 42.03 15.54 2.83
N LYS A 127 42.45 16.80 2.85
CA LYS A 127 42.04 17.92 1.99
C LYS A 127 42.02 17.57 0.50
N GLU A 128 40.91 17.90 -0.13
CA GLU A 128 40.75 18.07 -1.57
C GLU A 128 41.79 19.08 -2.09
N VAL A 129 42.75 18.61 -2.89
CA VAL A 129 43.81 19.46 -3.45
C VAL A 129 43.27 20.17 -4.69
N GLN A 130 42.94 21.46 -4.54
CA GLN A 130 42.73 22.36 -5.67
C GLN A 130 44.08 22.62 -6.40
N PRO A 131 44.09 22.74 -7.74
CA PRO A 131 45.31 23.05 -8.48
C PRO A 131 45.78 24.46 -8.16
N MET A 132 47.04 24.55 -7.73
CA MET A 132 47.71 25.77 -7.28
C MET A 132 47.95 26.70 -8.48
N GLU A 133 47.35 27.89 -8.49
CA GLU A 133 47.70 28.93 -9.45
C GLU A 133 49.18 29.35 -9.28
N GLU A 134 49.92 29.18 -10.37
CA GLU A 134 51.34 29.48 -10.52
C GLU A 134 51.58 31.01 -10.44
N LYS A 135 52.12 31.48 -9.32
CA LYS A 135 52.55 32.88 -9.15
C LYS A 135 53.78 33.16 -10.01
N LYS A 136 53.60 33.95 -11.07
CA LYS A 136 54.69 34.66 -11.75
C LYS A 136 55.42 35.57 -10.77
N ARG A 137 56.72 35.34 -10.55
CA ARG A 137 57.67 36.39 -10.13
C ARG A 137 58.88 36.36 -11.05
N LYS A 138 59.22 37.53 -11.60
CA LYS A 138 60.37 37.80 -12.46
C LYS A 138 61.68 37.69 -11.65
N PRO A 139 62.82 37.40 -12.32
CA PRO A 139 64.10 37.21 -11.65
C PRO A 139 64.75 38.56 -11.34
N GLU A 140 65.29 38.72 -10.13
CA GLU A 140 66.31 39.74 -9.86
C GLU A 140 67.66 39.05 -9.61
N PHE A 141 68.54 39.31 -10.58
CA PHE A 141 69.98 39.09 -10.58
C PHE A 141 70.63 39.93 -9.49
N ILE A 142 71.56 39.36 -8.71
CA ILE A 142 72.75 40.11 -8.25
C ILE A 142 73.97 39.19 -8.37
N LYS A 143 75.04 39.78 -8.91
CA LYS A 143 76.36 39.22 -9.23
C LYS A 143 77.16 38.79 -8.02
#